data_AF-A0AAD5VMF0-F1
#
_entry.id   AF-A0AAD5VMF0-F1
#
_cell.length_a   1.000
_cell.length_b   1.000
_cell.length_c   1.000
_cell.angle_alpha   90.00
_cell.angle_beta   90.00
_cell.angle_gamma   90.00
#
_symmetry.space_group_name_H-M   'P 1'
#
loop_
_entity.id
_entity.type
_entity.pdbx_description
1 polymer ?
#
loop_
_entity_poly.entity_id
_entity_poly.type
_entity_poly.pdbx_seq_one_letter_code
_entity_poly.pdbx_strand_id
1 'polypeptide(L)'
;MVGGVAATVDGPSFDAANSSVRQLPFQAKPNKDRLAQCVYARRHQDQPAPLKTPRWHQKSAKSSQNSVGWETQALDDALMMLAGIRAALSMQSGWTQISNVLLRLAEVRSAGLEIILVLTIGVVILIRDGPLSGKIAVIAEIIDHNRAIIDGPSTGVPRQSFPYKHLLLTPFKLTKLPRGAGSGVIQKLVEREGIVEKWDKSAWAQKRATKEKRQSLGDFDRFKVMLAKKQRRDVVRKALKKASA
;
A
#
# COMPACT_ATOMS: atom_id res chain seq x y z
N MET A 1 -76.40 -25.14 12.76
CA MET A 1 -76.09 -23.71 12.99
C MET A 1 -74.60 -23.52 12.80
N VAL A 2 -74.23 -22.45 12.09
CA VAL A 2 -72.87 -21.88 11.88
C VAL A 2 -71.92 -22.79 11.06
N GLY A 3 -71.45 -22.48 9.85
CA GLY A 3 -71.25 -21.20 9.16
C GLY A 3 -69.79 -20.72 9.28
N GLY A 4 -69.04 -20.68 8.17
CA GLY A 4 -67.67 -20.13 8.10
C GLY A 4 -66.75 -20.98 7.21
N VAL A 5 -66.79 -20.85 5.88
CA VAL A 5 -66.15 -19.83 5.00
C VAL A 5 -64.63 -19.81 5.13
N ALA A 6 -63.99 -20.37 4.09
CA ALA A 6 -62.56 -20.43 3.88
C ALA A 6 -61.96 -19.03 3.64
N ALA A 7 -60.90 -18.69 4.38
CA ALA A 7 -60.13 -17.48 4.16
C ALA A 7 -58.88 -17.80 3.32
N THR A 8 -58.97 -17.59 2.01
CA THR A 8 -57.82 -17.35 1.14
C THR A 8 -57.35 -15.91 1.40
N VAL A 9 -56.16 -15.76 1.97
CA VAL A 9 -55.48 -14.46 2.08
C VAL A 9 -54.67 -14.26 0.82
N ASP A 10 -55.25 -13.50 -0.11
CA ASP A 10 -54.57 -12.89 -1.24
C ASP A 10 -53.57 -11.84 -0.73
N GLY A 11 -52.29 -12.03 -1.07
CA GLY A 11 -51.25 -11.03 -0.85
C GLY A 11 -51.40 -9.88 -1.84
N PRO A 12 -51.14 -8.62 -1.43
CA PRO A 12 -51.42 -7.46 -2.27
C PRO A 12 -50.51 -7.39 -3.51
N SER A 13 -51.16 -7.22 -4.66
CA SER A 13 -50.58 -6.83 -5.94
C SER A 13 -49.72 -5.58 -5.78
N PHE A 14 -48.46 -5.66 -6.20
CA PHE A 14 -47.55 -4.52 -6.24
C PHE A 14 -47.58 -3.93 -7.66
N ASP A 15 -48.70 -3.31 -8.02
CA ASP A 15 -48.81 -2.55 -9.25
C ASP A 15 -48.23 -1.15 -9.06
N ALA A 16 -47.16 -0.90 -9.83
CA ALA A 16 -46.90 0.32 -10.58
C ALA A 16 -47.35 1.67 -9.96
N ALA A 17 -46.45 2.31 -9.21
CA ALA A 17 -46.35 3.78 -9.17
C ALA A 17 -45.04 4.22 -8.49
N ASN A 18 -44.02 4.58 -9.27
CA ASN A 18 -43.33 5.88 -9.16
C ASN A 18 -42.22 6.00 -10.23
N SER A 19 -42.64 6.17 -11.49
CA SER A 19 -41.79 6.68 -12.56
C SER A 19 -41.62 8.19 -12.40
N SER A 20 -40.73 8.64 -11.53
CA SER A 20 -40.23 10.02 -11.55
C SER A 20 -38.84 10.14 -10.91
N VAL A 21 -37.86 9.48 -11.53
CA VAL A 21 -36.45 9.78 -11.29
C VAL A 21 -36.19 11.20 -11.79
N ARG A 22 -36.27 12.19 -10.90
CA ARG A 22 -35.75 13.53 -11.15
C ARG A 22 -34.24 13.41 -11.34
N GLN A 23 -33.79 13.47 -12.59
CA GLN A 23 -32.38 13.65 -12.93
C GLN A 23 -31.90 14.98 -12.32
N LEU A 24 -30.97 14.90 -11.37
CA LEU A 24 -30.23 16.07 -10.91
C LEU A 24 -29.28 16.52 -12.03
N PRO A 25 -29.17 17.83 -12.33
CA PRO A 25 -28.24 18.28 -13.35
C PRO A 25 -26.80 18.00 -12.92
N PHE A 26 -26.05 17.39 -13.85
CA PHE A 26 -24.61 17.17 -13.77
C PHE A 26 -23.89 18.51 -13.57
N GLN A 27 -23.46 18.81 -12.34
CA GLN A 27 -22.62 19.97 -12.09
C GLN A 27 -21.22 19.72 -12.65
N ALA A 28 -20.86 20.48 -13.68
CA ALA A 28 -19.53 20.48 -14.26
C ALA A 28 -18.49 20.90 -13.19
N LYS A 29 -17.47 20.06 -12.98
CA LYS A 29 -16.37 20.37 -12.07
C LYS A 29 -15.51 21.50 -12.66
N PRO A 30 -15.07 22.49 -11.86
CA PRO A 30 -14.24 23.58 -12.36
C PRO A 30 -12.84 23.08 -12.75
N ASN A 31 -12.37 23.57 -13.90
CA ASN A 31 -11.08 23.24 -14.52
C ASN A 31 -9.91 23.67 -13.62
N LYS A 32 -9.09 22.71 -13.16
CA LYS A 32 -7.95 22.92 -12.25
C LYS A 32 -6.80 23.74 -12.85
N ASP A 33 -6.80 23.95 -14.16
CA ASP A 33 -5.66 24.55 -14.86
C ASP A 33 -5.67 26.09 -14.85
N ARG A 34 -6.80 26.74 -14.51
CA ARG A 34 -6.88 28.21 -14.44
C ARG A 34 -6.33 28.81 -13.14
N LEU A 35 -6.33 28.07 -12.03
CA LEU A 35 -5.84 28.59 -10.74
C LEU A 35 -4.30 28.51 -10.61
N ALA A 36 -3.64 27.66 -11.40
CA ALA A 36 -2.19 27.52 -11.40
C ALA A 36 -1.47 28.66 -12.15
N GLN A 37 -2.09 29.23 -13.18
CA GLN A 37 -1.48 30.29 -14.00
C GLN A 37 -1.48 31.67 -13.32
N CYS A 38 -2.47 31.99 -12.47
CA CYS A 38 -2.52 33.28 -11.77
C CYS A 38 -1.50 33.42 -10.62
N VAL A 39 -1.08 32.33 -9.99
CA VAL A 39 -0.13 32.39 -8.86
C VAL A 39 1.33 32.48 -9.34
N TYR A 40 1.62 32.02 -10.56
CA TYR A 40 2.97 32.05 -11.14
C TYR A 40 3.38 33.44 -11.66
N ALA A 41 2.42 34.25 -12.12
CA ALA A 41 2.71 35.55 -12.75
C ALA A 41 3.04 36.70 -11.77
N ARG A 42 2.93 36.52 -10.44
CA ARG A 42 3.14 37.61 -9.46
C ARG A 42 4.48 37.54 -8.71
N ARG A 43 5.32 36.52 -8.94
CA ARG A 43 6.57 36.31 -8.18
C ARG A 43 7.86 36.74 -8.91
N HIS A 44 7.76 37.34 -10.10
CA HIS A 44 8.92 37.58 -10.98
C HIS A 44 9.14 39.04 -11.43
N GLN A 45 8.59 40.06 -10.74
CA GLN A 45 8.84 41.46 -11.10
C GLN A 45 9.66 42.29 -10.10
N ASP A 46 10.03 41.75 -8.93
CA ASP A 46 10.85 42.50 -7.96
C ASP A 46 12.20 41.80 -7.72
N GLN A 47 13.19 42.10 -8.57
CA GLN A 47 14.60 42.00 -8.16
C GLN A 47 15.27 43.37 -8.35
N PRO A 48 15.82 43.99 -7.30
CA PRO A 48 16.58 45.22 -7.44
C PRO A 48 17.95 44.94 -8.06
N ALA A 49 18.37 45.79 -9.00
CA ALA A 49 19.65 45.68 -9.70
C ALA A 49 20.87 45.91 -8.77
N PRO A 50 22.03 45.26 -9.01
CA PRO A 50 23.20 45.41 -8.15
C PRO A 50 23.90 46.75 -8.35
N LEU A 51 24.23 47.44 -7.24
CA LEU A 51 24.97 48.70 -7.21
C LEU A 51 26.48 48.47 -7.46
N LYS A 52 27.09 49.27 -8.34
CA LYS A 52 28.56 49.28 -8.56
C LYS A 52 29.27 50.02 -7.42
N THR A 53 30.28 49.39 -6.82
CA THR A 53 31.13 50.03 -5.79
C THR A 53 32.23 50.92 -6.41
N PRO A 54 32.67 52.01 -5.74
CA PRO A 54 33.67 52.93 -6.29
C PRO A 54 35.10 52.36 -6.34
N ARG A 55 35.85 52.79 -7.36
CA ARG A 55 37.16 52.28 -7.79
C ARG A 55 38.36 52.61 -6.87
N TRP A 56 38.14 53.28 -5.74
CA TRP A 56 39.21 53.80 -4.90
C TRP A 56 39.73 52.79 -3.85
N HIS A 57 39.06 51.65 -3.68
CA HIS A 57 39.47 50.61 -2.71
C HIS A 57 40.55 49.64 -3.19
N GLN A 58 41.06 49.74 -4.43
CA GLN A 58 42.01 48.76 -4.97
C GLN A 58 43.49 49.06 -4.72
N LYS A 59 43.85 50.22 -4.14
CA LYS A 59 45.26 50.64 -4.04
C LYS A 59 45.90 50.54 -2.65
N SER A 60 45.17 50.10 -1.62
CA SER A 60 45.73 50.01 -0.26
C SER A 60 46.30 48.63 0.11
N ALA A 61 46.08 47.59 -0.68
CA ALA A 61 46.40 46.21 -0.27
C ALA A 61 47.73 45.66 -0.84
N LYS A 62 48.51 46.46 -1.58
CA LYS A 62 49.67 45.95 -2.35
C LYS A 62 51.06 46.14 -1.73
N SER A 63 51.17 46.66 -0.50
CA SER A 63 52.49 46.90 0.13
C SER A 63 52.76 46.11 1.40
N SER A 64 51.91 45.16 1.81
CA SER A 64 52.00 44.53 3.15
C SER A 64 51.89 42.99 3.19
N GLN A 65 52.00 42.28 2.06
CA GLN A 65 51.86 40.81 2.06
C GLN A 65 53.01 40.05 1.37
N ASN A 66 54.19 40.66 1.29
CA ASN A 66 55.42 39.92 1.02
C ASN A 66 56.08 39.56 2.36
N SER A 67 55.55 38.59 3.10
CA SER A 67 56.28 37.89 4.19
C SER A 67 55.42 36.92 5.02
N VAL A 68 54.56 36.08 4.43
CA VAL A 68 54.08 34.84 5.08
C VAL A 68 53.25 34.04 4.07
N GLY A 69 53.43 32.72 4.01
CA GLY A 69 52.36 31.86 3.48
C GLY A 69 52.74 30.73 2.51
N TRP A 70 53.88 30.06 2.66
CA TRP A 70 54.02 28.70 2.10
C TRP A 70 53.09 27.67 2.82
N GLU A 71 52.29 28.13 3.79
CA GLU A 71 51.25 27.37 4.51
C GLU A 71 49.82 27.54 3.96
N THR A 72 49.55 28.48 3.05
CA THR A 72 48.17 28.69 2.53
C THR A 72 47.86 27.88 1.26
N GLN A 73 48.87 27.39 0.53
CA GLN A 73 48.64 26.65 -0.72
C GLN A 73 47.99 25.28 -0.49
N ALA A 74 48.39 24.55 0.56
CA ALA A 74 47.86 23.23 0.86
C ALA A 74 46.43 23.26 1.44
N LEU A 75 46.08 24.35 2.15
CA LEU A 75 44.75 24.55 2.71
C LEU A 75 43.75 25.04 1.66
N ASP A 76 44.19 25.88 0.71
CA ASP A 76 43.35 26.33 -0.40
C ASP A 76 43.09 25.22 -1.43
N ASP A 77 44.06 24.32 -1.68
CA ASP A 77 43.86 23.14 -2.53
C ASP A 77 42.94 22.08 -1.88
N ALA A 78 43.03 21.90 -0.56
CA ALA A 78 42.12 21.04 0.20
C ALA A 78 40.70 21.62 0.29
N LEU A 79 40.56 22.95 0.42
CA LEU A 79 39.27 23.64 0.38
C LEU A 79 38.62 23.56 -1.00
N MET A 80 39.41 23.65 -2.08
CA MET A 80 38.90 23.46 -3.45
C MET A 80 38.45 22.02 -3.72
N MET A 81 39.16 21.01 -3.18
CA MET A 81 38.70 19.61 -3.23
C MET A 81 37.44 19.34 -2.39
N LEU A 82 37.37 19.90 -1.17
CA LEU A 82 36.20 19.74 -0.28
C LEU A 82 34.98 20.52 -0.76
N ALA A 83 35.17 21.68 -1.41
CA ALA A 83 34.10 22.42 -2.09
C ALA A 83 33.57 21.66 -3.32
N GLY A 84 34.45 20.98 -4.07
CA GLY A 84 34.05 20.08 -5.17
C GLY A 84 33.21 18.89 -4.69
N ILE A 85 33.60 18.26 -3.57
CA ILE A 85 32.85 17.17 -2.95
C ILE A 85 31.50 17.65 -2.39
N ARG A 86 31.45 18.85 -1.79
CA ARG A 86 30.21 19.44 -1.26
C ARG A 86 29.25 19.89 -2.37
N ALA A 87 29.76 20.39 -3.50
CA ALA A 87 28.95 20.68 -4.68
C ALA A 87 28.39 19.40 -5.32
N ALA A 88 29.21 18.35 -5.46
CA ALA A 88 28.79 17.04 -5.96
C ALA A 88 27.73 16.36 -5.07
N LEU A 89 27.88 16.45 -3.74
CA LEU A 89 26.89 15.96 -2.77
C LEU A 89 25.61 16.83 -2.72
N SER A 90 25.70 18.14 -2.96
CA SER A 90 24.51 19.01 -3.09
C SER A 90 23.76 18.81 -4.41
N MET A 91 24.43 18.29 -5.44
CA MET A 91 23.82 17.82 -6.69
C MET A 91 23.23 16.40 -6.56
N GLN A 92 23.56 15.66 -5.50
CA GLN A 92 22.99 14.34 -5.23
C GLN A 92 21.73 14.38 -4.36
N SER A 93 21.50 15.42 -3.54
CA SER A 93 20.30 15.52 -2.70
C SER A 93 19.04 15.97 -3.46
N GLY A 94 19.17 16.76 -4.53
CA GLY A 94 18.03 17.16 -5.38
C GLY A 94 17.57 16.06 -6.33
N TRP A 95 18.50 15.27 -6.86
CA TRP A 95 18.22 14.17 -7.79
C TRP A 95 17.76 12.89 -7.06
N THR A 96 18.12 12.70 -5.79
CA THR A 96 17.60 11.59 -4.95
C THR A 96 16.15 11.79 -4.51
N GLN A 97 15.69 13.04 -4.47
CA GLN A 97 14.30 13.37 -4.15
C GLN A 97 13.38 13.20 -5.37
N ILE A 98 13.88 13.52 -6.57
CA ILE A 98 13.17 13.26 -7.84
C ILE A 98 13.23 11.78 -8.18
N SER A 99 14.36 11.10 -7.97
CA SER A 99 14.48 9.66 -8.28
C SER A 99 13.59 8.80 -7.40
N ASN A 100 13.38 9.13 -6.12
CA ASN A 100 12.47 8.37 -5.24
C ASN A 100 10.98 8.56 -5.59
N VAL A 101 10.59 9.74 -6.08
CA VAL A 101 9.23 10.00 -6.58
C VAL A 101 9.04 9.33 -7.95
N LEU A 102 10.05 9.36 -8.83
CA LEU A 102 10.02 8.69 -10.12
C LEU A 102 10.07 7.16 -10.00
N LEU A 103 10.88 6.60 -9.08
CA LEU A 103 10.92 5.16 -8.76
C LEU A 103 9.59 4.71 -8.13
N ARG A 104 8.98 5.52 -7.24
CA ARG A 104 7.63 5.23 -6.73
C ARG A 104 6.55 5.30 -7.81
N LEU A 105 6.69 6.16 -8.81
CA LEU A 105 5.77 6.22 -9.95
C LEU A 105 5.99 5.07 -10.96
N ALA A 106 7.23 4.60 -11.11
CA ALA A 106 7.56 3.42 -11.92
C ALA A 106 7.10 2.11 -11.24
N GLU A 107 7.17 2.01 -9.91
CA GLU A 107 6.62 0.89 -9.11
C GLU A 107 5.08 0.83 -9.20
N VAL A 108 4.41 1.98 -9.32
CA VAL A 108 2.95 2.04 -9.50
C VAL A 108 2.53 1.64 -10.93
N ARG A 109 3.47 1.55 -11.88
CA ARG A 109 3.19 1.14 -13.27
C ARG A 109 3.36 -0.36 -13.52
N SER A 110 4.00 -1.10 -12.62
CA SER A 110 4.01 -2.58 -12.59
C SER A 110 2.86 -3.17 -11.73
N ALA A 111 2.14 -2.33 -10.97
CA ALA A 111 0.99 -2.72 -10.16
C ALA A 111 -0.34 -2.88 -10.95
N GLY A 112 -0.26 -2.87 -12.28
CA GLY A 112 -1.38 -3.04 -13.21
C GLY A 112 -1.35 -4.37 -13.97
N LEU A 113 -0.53 -5.34 -13.55
CA LEU A 113 -0.85 -6.72 -13.88
C LEU A 113 -2.10 -7.05 -13.08
N GLU A 114 -3.26 -7.05 -13.73
CA GLU A 114 -4.38 -7.84 -13.26
C GLU A 114 -3.82 -9.24 -13.02
N ILE A 115 -3.54 -9.56 -11.76
CA ILE A 115 -3.09 -10.90 -11.38
C ILE A 115 -4.32 -11.77 -11.58
N ILE A 116 -4.53 -12.22 -12.81
CA ILE A 116 -5.44 -13.29 -13.13
C ILE A 116 -4.86 -14.50 -12.40
N LEU A 117 -5.42 -14.81 -11.22
CA LEU A 117 -5.03 -15.98 -10.46
C LEU A 117 -5.49 -17.20 -11.24
N VAL A 118 -4.59 -17.73 -12.07
CA VAL A 118 -4.85 -18.96 -12.81
C VAL A 118 -4.71 -20.14 -11.86
N LEU A 119 -5.72 -21.01 -11.89
CA LEU A 119 -5.70 -22.25 -11.14
C LEU A 119 -4.62 -23.18 -11.72
N THR A 120 -3.51 -23.31 -11.00
CA THR A 120 -2.38 -24.17 -11.39
C THR A 120 -1.92 -25.00 -10.20
N ILE A 121 -1.18 -26.07 -10.49
CA ILE A 121 -0.60 -26.95 -9.47
C ILE A 121 0.42 -26.15 -8.63
N GLY A 122 0.43 -26.39 -7.32
CA GLY A 122 1.32 -25.72 -6.37
C GLY A 122 0.84 -24.34 -5.90
N VAL A 123 -0.33 -23.87 -6.37
CA VAL A 123 -0.94 -22.64 -5.84
C VAL A 123 -1.44 -22.88 -4.42
N VAL A 124 -1.17 -21.91 -3.55
CA VAL A 124 -1.66 -21.89 -2.17
C VAL A 124 -3.09 -21.37 -2.17
N ILE A 125 -3.95 -22.09 -1.49
CA ILE A 125 -5.37 -21.84 -1.39
C ILE A 125 -5.76 -21.68 0.07
N LEU A 126 -6.80 -20.89 0.29
CA LEU A 126 -7.48 -20.77 1.55
C LEU A 126 -8.82 -21.52 1.46
N ILE A 127 -9.10 -22.35 2.45
CA ILE A 127 -10.39 -23.01 2.58
C ILE A 127 -11.39 -21.99 3.16
N ARG A 128 -12.46 -21.70 2.41
CA ARG A 128 -13.49 -20.74 2.79
C ARG A 128 -14.52 -21.36 3.72
N ASP A 129 -15.04 -22.52 3.33
CA ASP A 129 -16.19 -23.18 3.96
C ASP A 129 -15.83 -24.61 4.38
N GLY A 130 -16.55 -25.13 5.37
CA GLY A 130 -16.39 -26.49 5.87
C GLY A 130 -15.60 -26.59 7.18
N PRO A 131 -15.32 -27.83 7.65
CA PRO A 131 -14.71 -28.08 8.96
C PRO A 131 -13.27 -27.57 9.08
N LEU A 132 -12.59 -27.36 7.94
CA LEU A 132 -11.21 -26.87 7.86
C LEU A 132 -11.14 -25.42 7.37
N SER A 133 -12.24 -24.67 7.51
CA SER A 133 -12.31 -23.26 7.11
C SER A 133 -11.24 -22.41 7.81
N GLY A 134 -10.71 -21.42 7.08
CA GLY A 134 -9.66 -20.52 7.57
C GLY A 134 -8.24 -21.07 7.41
N LYS A 135 -8.06 -22.37 7.17
CA LYS A 135 -6.75 -23.00 6.96
C LYS A 135 -6.26 -22.83 5.52
N ILE A 136 -4.94 -22.73 5.37
CA ILE A 136 -4.26 -22.74 4.08
C ILE A 136 -3.86 -24.16 3.68
N ALA A 137 -3.95 -24.43 2.38
CA ALA A 137 -3.53 -25.68 1.76
C ALA A 137 -2.89 -25.40 0.39
N VAL A 138 -2.34 -26.42 -0.24
CA VAL A 138 -1.74 -26.37 -1.58
C VAL A 138 -2.52 -27.29 -2.51
N ILE A 139 -2.73 -26.86 -3.76
CA ILE A 139 -3.27 -27.73 -4.81
C ILE A 139 -2.18 -28.71 -5.27
N ALA A 140 -2.35 -29.99 -4.98
CA ALA A 140 -1.41 -31.04 -5.38
C ALA A 140 -1.68 -31.53 -6.81
N GLU A 141 -2.95 -31.67 -7.17
CA GLU A 141 -3.38 -32.12 -8.49
C GLU A 141 -4.77 -31.59 -8.83
N ILE A 142 -4.99 -31.32 -10.11
CA ILE A 142 -6.30 -30.97 -10.69
C ILE A 142 -6.95 -32.29 -11.13
N ILE A 143 -8.13 -32.59 -10.58
CA ILE A 143 -8.90 -33.76 -10.99
C ILE A 143 -9.74 -33.36 -12.20
N ASP A 144 -10.64 -32.40 -11.98
CA ASP A 144 -11.62 -31.93 -12.97
C ASP A 144 -11.73 -30.41 -12.92
N HIS A 145 -12.61 -29.85 -13.76
CA HIS A 145 -12.97 -28.43 -13.78
C HIS A 145 -13.56 -27.90 -12.48
N ASN A 146 -14.12 -28.78 -11.63
CA ASN A 146 -14.83 -28.39 -10.41
C ASN A 146 -14.09 -28.76 -9.12
N ARG A 147 -13.07 -29.63 -9.18
CA ARG A 147 -12.41 -30.22 -8.01
C ARG A 147 -10.91 -30.41 -8.21
N ALA A 148 -10.17 -30.26 -7.12
CA ALA A 148 -8.75 -30.59 -7.03
C ALA A 148 -8.45 -31.44 -5.81
N ILE A 149 -7.31 -32.13 -5.83
CA ILE A 149 -6.70 -32.70 -4.63
C ILE A 149 -5.95 -31.58 -3.90
N ILE A 150 -6.38 -31.30 -2.68
CA ILE A 150 -5.75 -30.35 -1.78
C ILE A 150 -4.90 -31.10 -0.75
N ASP A 151 -3.81 -30.48 -0.32
CA ASP A 151 -2.94 -31.05 0.71
C ASP A 151 -2.29 -29.93 1.54
N GLY A 152 -2.20 -30.12 2.85
CA GLY A 152 -1.67 -29.12 3.78
C GLY A 152 -1.11 -29.76 5.04
N PRO A 153 0.00 -30.51 4.95
CA PRO A 153 0.55 -31.24 6.09
C PRO A 153 0.97 -30.33 7.24
N SER A 154 1.51 -29.14 6.94
CA SER A 154 1.90 -28.14 7.96
C SER A 154 0.70 -27.51 8.67
N THR A 155 -0.43 -27.32 7.97
CA THR A 155 -1.65 -26.69 8.50
C THR A 155 -2.64 -27.70 9.11
N GLY A 156 -2.33 -29.00 9.05
CA GLY A 156 -3.22 -30.08 9.47
C GLY A 156 -4.47 -30.20 8.59
N VAL A 157 -4.33 -29.98 7.28
CA VAL A 157 -5.35 -30.29 6.27
C VAL A 157 -4.96 -31.63 5.64
N PRO A 158 -5.77 -32.69 5.78
CA PRO A 158 -5.47 -33.98 5.17
C PRO A 158 -5.58 -33.90 3.65
N ARG A 159 -4.87 -34.79 2.96
CA ARG A 159 -4.96 -34.93 1.52
C ARG A 159 -6.34 -35.44 1.12
N GLN A 160 -7.10 -34.63 0.38
CA GLN A 160 -8.47 -34.98 -0.01
C GLN A 160 -8.89 -34.29 -1.31
N SER A 161 -9.92 -34.83 -1.96
CA SER A 161 -10.60 -34.14 -3.06
C SER A 161 -11.48 -33.03 -2.52
N PHE A 162 -11.37 -31.83 -3.08
CA PHE A 162 -12.11 -30.65 -2.62
C PHE A 162 -12.58 -29.78 -3.80
N PRO A 163 -13.83 -29.26 -3.77
CA PRO A 163 -14.37 -28.46 -4.86
C PRO A 163 -13.87 -27.00 -4.83
N TYR A 164 -13.67 -26.40 -6.00
CA TYR A 164 -13.17 -25.03 -6.12
C TYR A 164 -14.11 -23.96 -5.55
N LYS A 165 -15.42 -24.26 -5.50
CA LYS A 165 -16.44 -23.32 -4.98
C LYS A 165 -16.18 -22.89 -3.54
N HIS A 166 -15.52 -23.73 -2.75
CA HIS A 166 -15.20 -23.48 -1.34
C HIS A 166 -13.73 -23.08 -1.13
N LEU A 167 -13.00 -22.79 -2.21
CA LEU A 167 -11.60 -22.38 -2.16
C LEU A 167 -11.46 -20.91 -2.56
N LEU A 168 -10.54 -20.23 -1.91
CA LEU A 168 -10.10 -18.89 -2.27
C LEU A 168 -8.65 -18.96 -2.69
N LEU A 169 -8.39 -18.58 -3.95
CA LEU A 169 -7.04 -18.55 -4.51
C LEU A 169 -6.24 -17.41 -3.87
N THR A 170 -4.99 -17.70 -3.55
CA THR A 170 -4.04 -16.70 -3.04
C THR A 170 -2.94 -16.49 -4.08
N PRO A 171 -2.23 -15.34 -4.07
CA PRO A 171 -1.15 -15.09 -5.02
C PRO A 171 0.11 -15.92 -4.75
N PHE A 172 0.14 -16.71 -3.68
CA PHE A 172 1.31 -17.51 -3.33
C PHE A 172 1.29 -18.83 -4.11
N LYS A 173 2.44 -19.18 -4.69
CA LYS A 173 2.62 -20.39 -5.48
C LYS A 173 3.98 -21.01 -5.18
N LEU A 174 4.02 -22.33 -5.05
CA LEU A 174 5.24 -23.11 -4.95
C LEU A 174 5.96 -23.16 -6.31
N THR A 175 7.27 -22.96 -6.29
CA THR A 175 8.04 -22.71 -7.52
C THR A 175 8.14 -23.95 -8.42
N LYS A 176 8.28 -25.15 -7.84
CA LYS A 176 8.51 -26.39 -8.58
C LYS A 176 7.84 -27.60 -7.90
N LEU A 177 6.51 -27.65 -7.91
CA LEU A 177 5.78 -28.84 -7.46
C LEU A 177 5.43 -29.73 -8.67
N PRO A 178 5.90 -31.00 -8.71
CA PRO A 178 5.46 -31.93 -9.75
C PRO A 178 3.97 -32.30 -9.54
N ARG A 179 3.28 -32.60 -10.63
CA ARG A 179 1.88 -33.06 -10.57
C ARG A 179 1.77 -34.32 -9.72
N GLY A 180 0.81 -34.35 -8.81
CA GLY A 180 0.56 -35.52 -7.97
C GLY A 180 1.59 -35.73 -6.86
N ALA A 181 2.44 -34.74 -6.56
CA ALA A 181 3.41 -34.81 -5.47
C ALA A 181 2.77 -35.27 -4.14
N GLY A 182 3.44 -36.17 -3.42
CA GLY A 182 3.00 -36.64 -2.11
C GLY A 182 3.19 -35.60 -1.00
N SER A 183 2.49 -35.79 0.12
CA SER A 183 2.47 -34.84 1.25
C SER A 183 3.86 -34.53 1.80
N GLY A 184 4.76 -35.52 1.86
CA GLY A 184 6.13 -35.31 2.35
C GLY A 184 6.97 -34.38 1.46
N VAL A 185 6.71 -34.35 0.14
CA VAL A 185 7.39 -33.42 -0.78
C VAL A 185 6.83 -32.02 -0.61
N ILE A 186 5.50 -31.91 -0.50
CA ILE A 186 4.81 -30.64 -0.28
C ILE A 186 5.27 -29.99 1.02
N GLN A 187 5.39 -30.77 2.11
CA GLN A 187 5.87 -30.28 3.39
C GLN A 187 7.27 -29.66 3.28
N LYS A 188 8.22 -30.39 2.69
CA LYS A 188 9.60 -29.91 2.50
C LYS A 188 9.66 -28.63 1.67
N LEU A 189 8.80 -28.48 0.67
CA LEU A 189 8.74 -27.29 -0.18
C LEU A 189 8.09 -26.10 0.53
N VAL A 190 7.01 -26.32 1.28
CA VAL A 190 6.33 -25.30 2.08
C VAL A 190 7.27 -24.73 3.14
N GLU A 191 8.05 -25.60 3.80
CA GLU A 191 9.08 -25.22 4.77
C GLU A 191 10.24 -24.48 4.09
N ARG A 192 10.78 -25.02 2.98
CA ARG A 192 11.87 -24.38 2.22
C ARG A 192 11.52 -22.97 1.75
N GLU A 193 10.31 -22.78 1.24
CA GLU A 193 9.86 -21.48 0.73
C GLU A 193 9.26 -20.57 1.81
N GLY A 194 9.10 -21.05 3.05
CA GLY A 194 8.53 -20.29 4.16
C GLY A 194 7.13 -19.75 3.87
N ILE A 195 6.27 -20.54 3.21
CA ILE A 195 4.96 -20.07 2.74
C ILE A 195 4.06 -19.64 3.90
N VAL A 196 4.08 -20.36 5.02
CA VAL A 196 3.28 -20.03 6.20
C VAL A 196 3.67 -18.64 6.73
N GLU A 197 4.96 -18.35 6.82
CA GLU A 197 5.41 -17.02 7.24
C GLU A 197 5.01 -15.91 6.26
N LYS A 198 5.13 -16.18 4.95
CA LYS A 198 4.70 -15.23 3.91
C LYS A 198 3.20 -14.96 4.00
N TRP A 199 2.42 -16.00 4.29
CA TRP A 199 1.00 -15.90 4.53
C TRP A 199 0.69 -15.04 5.74
N ASP A 200 1.31 -15.30 6.89
CA ASP A 200 1.06 -14.57 8.13
C ASP A 200 1.48 -13.09 8.04
N LYS A 201 2.56 -12.81 7.28
CA LYS A 201 3.00 -11.44 6.97
C LYS A 201 2.05 -10.72 6.01
N SER A 202 1.20 -11.45 5.28
CA SER A 202 0.28 -10.83 4.32
C SER A 202 -0.79 -9.97 5.02
N ALA A 203 -1.11 -8.82 4.42
CA ALA A 203 -2.16 -7.95 4.93
C ALA A 203 -3.52 -8.65 5.01
N TRP A 204 -3.75 -9.67 4.16
CA TRP A 204 -4.99 -10.43 4.17
C TRP A 204 -5.10 -11.34 5.40
N ALA A 205 -4.06 -12.09 5.73
CA ALA A 205 -4.03 -12.92 6.94
C ALA A 205 -4.16 -12.07 8.19
N GLN A 206 -3.43 -10.95 8.28
CA GLN A 206 -3.50 -10.02 9.41
C GLN A 206 -4.91 -9.43 9.61
N LYS A 207 -5.60 -9.10 8.51
CA LYS A 207 -7.00 -8.63 8.57
C LYS A 207 -7.94 -9.70 9.11
N ARG A 208 -7.74 -10.96 8.73
CA ARG A 208 -8.54 -12.09 9.26
C ARG A 208 -8.27 -12.35 10.73
N ALA A 209 -7.01 -12.44 11.13
CA ALA A 209 -6.63 -12.56 12.53
C ALA A 209 -7.20 -11.39 13.37
N THR A 210 -7.20 -10.17 12.82
CA THR A 210 -7.83 -9.02 13.49
C THR A 210 -9.35 -9.18 13.62
N LYS A 211 -10.03 -9.71 12.60
CA LYS A 211 -11.47 -9.96 12.62
C LYS A 211 -11.84 -11.04 13.64
N GLU A 212 -11.10 -12.14 13.67
CA GLU A 212 -11.25 -13.23 14.64
C GLU A 212 -11.02 -12.72 16.06
N LYS A 213 -9.92 -11.98 16.29
CA LYS A 213 -9.66 -11.34 17.58
C LYS A 213 -10.81 -10.45 18.02
N ARG A 214 -11.34 -9.61 17.12
CA ARG A 214 -12.49 -8.72 17.41
C ARG A 214 -13.76 -9.49 17.76
N GLN A 215 -13.97 -10.66 17.16
CA GLN A 215 -15.11 -11.53 17.48
C GLN A 215 -14.94 -12.19 18.86
N SER A 216 -13.70 -12.52 19.24
CA SER A 216 -13.38 -13.12 20.55
C SER A 216 -13.33 -12.15 21.73
N LEU A 217 -13.43 -10.83 21.52
CA LEU A 217 -13.28 -9.85 22.61
C LEU A 217 -14.48 -9.89 23.58
N GLY A 218 -14.17 -10.03 24.86
CA GLY A 218 -15.13 -9.81 25.95
C GLY A 218 -15.49 -8.33 26.12
N ASP A 219 -16.54 -8.06 26.91
CA ASP A 219 -17.06 -6.70 27.10
C ASP A 219 -16.02 -5.73 27.68
N PHE A 220 -15.26 -6.19 28.67
CA PHE A 220 -14.18 -5.41 29.27
C PHE A 220 -13.08 -5.04 28.26
N ASP A 221 -12.72 -5.95 27.36
CA ASP A 221 -11.71 -5.67 26.33
C ASP A 221 -12.25 -4.72 25.25
N ARG A 222 -13.55 -4.76 24.94
CA ARG A 222 -14.20 -3.75 24.09
C ARG A 222 -14.12 -2.36 24.71
N PHE A 223 -14.30 -2.24 26.03
CA PHE A 223 -14.12 -1.00 26.75
C PHE A 223 -12.68 -0.48 26.66
N LYS A 224 -11.66 -1.34 26.86
CA LYS A 224 -10.24 -0.97 26.66
C LYS A 224 -9.98 -0.48 25.24
N VAL A 225 -10.49 -1.19 24.22
CA VAL A 225 -10.35 -0.79 22.80
C VAL A 225 -11.00 0.58 22.54
N MET A 226 -12.16 0.85 23.15
CA MET A 226 -12.83 2.15 23.04
C MET A 226 -11.95 3.28 23.63
N LEU A 227 -11.39 3.07 24.83
CA LEU A 227 -10.51 4.05 25.46
C LEU A 227 -9.24 4.29 24.64
N ALA A 228 -8.57 3.24 24.16
CA ALA A 228 -7.41 3.36 23.28
C ALA A 228 -7.73 4.11 21.97
N LYS A 229 -8.91 3.87 21.38
CA LYS A 229 -9.39 4.62 20.21
C LYS A 229 -9.66 6.09 20.52
N LYS A 230 -10.13 6.43 21.74
CA LYS A 230 -10.33 7.81 22.18
C LYS A 230 -8.99 8.54 22.30
N GLN A 231 -8.04 7.94 23.03
CA GLN A 231 -6.67 8.46 23.18
C GLN A 231 -5.99 8.70 21.83
N ARG A 232 -6.04 7.73 20.91
CA ARG A 232 -5.49 7.87 19.55
C ARG A 232 -6.11 9.05 18.79
N ARG A 233 -7.43 9.21 18.85
CA ARG A 233 -8.13 10.33 18.18
C ARG A 233 -7.72 11.67 18.76
N ASP A 234 -7.57 11.76 20.08
CA ASP A 234 -7.18 13.00 20.74
C ASP A 234 -5.75 13.42 20.39
N VAL A 235 -4.80 12.47 20.33
CA VAL A 235 -3.43 12.72 19.87
C VAL A 235 -3.41 13.20 18.42
N VAL A 236 -4.12 12.52 17.52
CA VAL A 236 -4.21 12.91 16.10
C VAL A 236 -4.84 14.29 15.95
N ARG A 237 -5.93 14.60 16.68
CA ARG A 237 -6.58 15.91 16.63
C ARG A 237 -5.63 17.04 17.07
N LYS A 238 -4.89 16.82 18.16
CA LYS A 238 -3.89 17.79 18.66
C LYS A 238 -2.77 18.01 17.64
N ALA A 239 -2.24 16.94 17.04
CA ALA A 239 -1.21 17.02 16.02
C ALA A 239 -1.69 17.75 14.76
N LEU A 240 -2.91 17.45 14.29
CA LEU A 240 -3.52 18.14 13.15
C LEU A 240 -3.74 19.63 13.44
N LYS A 241 -4.25 19.98 14.63
CA LYS A 241 -4.42 21.38 15.04
C LYS A 241 -3.10 22.15 15.07
N LYS A 242 -2.03 21.50 15.56
CA LYS A 242 -0.67 22.08 15.56
C LYS A 242 -0.11 22.26 14.15
N ALA A 243 -0.42 21.34 13.23
CA ALA A 243 0.04 21.42 11.84
C ALA A 243 -0.76 22.41 10.98
N SER A 244 -2.00 22.72 11.38
CA SER A 244 -2.87 23.70 10.70
C SER A 244 -2.74 25.14 11.23
N ALA A 245 -2.12 25.31 12.39
CA ALA A 245 -1.84 26.61 13.02
C ALA A 245 -0.47 27.11 12.57
#